data_AF-A0AAD7SR12-F1
#
_entry.id   AF-A0AAD7SR12-F1
#
_cell.length_a   1.000
_cell.length_b   1.000
_cell.length_c   1.000
_cell.angle_alpha   90.00
_cell.angle_beta   90.00
_cell.angle_gamma   90.00
#
_symmetry.space_group_name_H-M   'P 1'
#
loop_
_entity.id
_entity.type
_entity.pdbx_description
1 polymer ?
#
loop_
_entity_poly.entity_id
_entity_poly.type
_entity_poly.pdbx_seq_one_letter_code
_entity_poly.pdbx_strand_id
1 'polypeptide(L)'
;MRNRLFLHQEQPSTTTNKLKVGGHPSTLRTLALALCFSTAEYACPTWSRSCHARKLDPILNETCRIVTGCIKTTPVHCLYALSGIAPPDICRAVITKAERTKQANDIRHSLHEHSAAQKWLSSRSSFLDTTEVLETTPTDARITEWQNQWNSLSRQTTQWMERGITPDECLPTGQDQP
;
A
#
# COMPACT_ATOMS: atom_id res chain seq x y z
N MET A 1 41.79 -45.43 -29.49
CA MET A 1 42.28 -44.91 -28.19
C MET A 1 42.95 -43.56 -28.39
N ARG A 2 42.29 -42.47 -27.99
CA ARG A 2 42.82 -41.29 -27.28
C ARG A 2 41.84 -40.13 -27.43
N ASN A 3 41.12 -39.91 -26.35
CA ASN A 3 40.33 -38.73 -26.02
C ASN A 3 41.14 -37.44 -26.18
N ARG A 4 40.49 -36.37 -26.67
CA ARG A 4 40.75 -35.01 -26.17
C ARG A 4 39.50 -34.15 -26.30
N LEU A 5 38.97 -33.81 -25.13
CA LEU A 5 37.94 -32.81 -24.87
C LEU A 5 38.33 -31.47 -25.52
N PHE A 6 37.41 -30.87 -26.27
CA PHE A 6 37.34 -29.42 -26.43
C PHE A 6 35.90 -29.00 -26.16
N LEU A 7 35.73 -28.37 -25.00
CA LEU A 7 34.55 -27.62 -24.60
C LEU A 7 34.28 -26.52 -25.63
N HIS A 8 33.29 -26.72 -26.49
CA HIS A 8 32.68 -25.59 -27.18
C HIS A 8 31.75 -24.90 -26.18
N GLN A 9 32.34 -23.91 -25.51
CA GLN A 9 31.66 -22.88 -24.77
C GLN A 9 30.66 -22.19 -25.71
N GLU A 10 29.37 -22.44 -25.51
CA GLU A 10 28.31 -21.67 -26.18
C GLU A 10 28.49 -20.21 -25.79
N GLN A 11 28.86 -19.40 -26.79
CA GLN A 11 28.89 -17.96 -26.70
C GLN A 11 27.44 -17.47 -26.60
N PRO A 12 27.08 -16.59 -25.64
CA PRO A 12 25.75 -16.01 -25.62
C PRO A 12 25.58 -15.18 -26.90
N SER A 13 24.66 -15.63 -27.75
CA SER A 13 24.26 -14.91 -28.94
C SER A 13 23.78 -13.51 -28.52
N THR A 14 24.45 -12.50 -29.08
CA THR A 14 24.10 -11.09 -28.98
C THR A 14 22.78 -10.85 -29.68
N THR A 15 21.70 -11.26 -29.01
CA THR A 15 20.36 -10.80 -29.33
C THR A 15 20.36 -9.32 -28.98
N THR A 16 20.36 -8.48 -30.01
CA THR A 16 20.15 -7.04 -29.91
C THR A 16 18.77 -6.80 -29.32
N ASN A 17 18.67 -6.91 -27.99
CA ASN A 17 17.56 -6.42 -27.23
C ASN A 17 17.48 -4.94 -27.53
N LYS A 18 16.56 -4.55 -28.41
CA LYS A 18 15.99 -3.22 -28.36
C LYS A 18 15.49 -3.06 -26.92
N LEU A 19 16.30 -2.42 -26.08
CA LEU A 19 15.94 -2.03 -24.74
C LEU A 19 14.72 -1.13 -24.91
N LYS A 20 13.54 -1.73 -24.76
CA LYS A 20 12.30 -1.01 -24.58
C LYS A 20 12.57 -0.13 -23.36
N VAL A 21 12.61 1.18 -23.56
CA VAL A 21 12.88 2.17 -22.52
C VAL A 21 11.79 2.01 -21.47
N GLY A 22 12.06 1.21 -20.46
CA GLY A 22 11.16 0.87 -19.37
C GLY A 22 12.00 0.73 -18.11
N GLY A 23 11.63 1.46 -17.06
CA GLY A 23 12.28 1.34 -15.77
C GLY A 23 12.10 -0.06 -15.18
N HIS A 24 13.04 -0.49 -14.34
CA HIS A 24 12.91 -1.75 -13.61
C HIS A 24 11.60 -1.72 -12.77
N PRO A 25 10.83 -2.82 -12.66
CA PRO A 25 9.57 -2.84 -11.93
C PRO A 25 9.68 -2.35 -10.48
N SER A 26 10.82 -2.60 -9.81
CA SER A 26 11.08 -2.07 -8.47
C SER A 26 11.20 -0.54 -8.46
N THR A 27 11.79 0.08 -9.49
CA THR A 27 11.85 1.53 -9.63
C THR A 27 10.46 2.13 -9.80
N LEU A 28 9.61 1.51 -10.63
CA LEU A 28 8.22 1.95 -10.80
C LEU A 28 7.41 1.81 -9.51
N ARG A 29 7.61 0.72 -8.76
CA ARG A 29 7.01 0.52 -7.43
C ARG A 29 7.42 1.62 -6.45
N THR A 30 8.73 1.91 -6.36
CA THR A 30 9.24 2.96 -5.47
C THR A 30 8.69 4.33 -5.87
N LEU A 31 8.60 4.64 -7.16
CA LEU A 31 8.00 5.88 -7.65
C LEU A 31 6.51 5.98 -7.29
N ALA A 32 5.75 4.89 -7.47
CA ALA A 32 4.35 4.84 -7.07
C ALA A 32 4.16 5.06 -5.57
N LEU A 33 4.99 4.44 -4.74
CA LEU A 33 4.97 4.63 -3.30
C LEU A 33 5.31 6.08 -2.92
N ALA A 34 6.40 6.62 -3.46
CA ALA A 34 6.89 7.95 -3.12
C ALA A 34 6.00 9.09 -3.63
N LEU A 35 5.40 8.95 -4.82
CA LEU A 35 4.65 10.04 -5.47
C LEU A 35 3.14 9.91 -5.29
N CYS A 36 2.58 8.69 -5.33
CA CYS A 36 1.14 8.48 -5.27
C CYS A 36 0.67 8.11 -3.86
N PHE A 37 1.28 7.09 -3.25
CA PHE A 37 0.82 6.62 -1.93
C PHE A 37 1.25 7.56 -0.80
N SER A 38 2.50 8.03 -0.79
CA SER A 38 2.98 8.97 0.22
C SER A 38 2.17 10.28 0.22
N THR A 39 1.83 10.82 -0.95
CA THR A 39 1.02 12.04 -1.04
C THR A 39 -0.42 11.81 -0.60
N ALA A 40 -1.02 10.67 -0.96
CA ALA A 40 -2.34 10.29 -0.49
C ALA A 40 -2.37 10.08 1.04
N GLU A 41 -1.39 9.36 1.58
CA GLU A 41 -1.28 9.06 3.01
C GLU A 41 -0.99 10.32 3.83
N TYR A 42 -0.08 11.19 3.38
CA TYR A 42 0.27 12.43 4.10
C TYR A 42 -0.95 13.31 4.38
N ALA A 43 -1.80 13.52 3.37
CA ALA A 43 -2.96 14.38 3.52
C ALA A 43 -4.11 13.68 4.26
N CYS A 44 -4.04 12.36 4.45
CA CYS A 44 -5.15 11.52 4.89
C CYS A 44 -5.92 12.04 6.12
N PRO A 45 -5.30 12.47 7.22
CA PRO A 45 -6.04 12.92 8.41
C PRO A 45 -7.03 14.07 8.13
N THR A 46 -6.78 14.86 7.08
CA THR A 46 -7.64 15.98 6.70
C THR A 46 -8.81 15.57 5.81
N TRP A 47 -8.64 14.60 4.91
CA TRP A 47 -9.63 14.26 3.88
C TRP A 47 -10.20 12.84 3.98
N SER A 48 -9.70 11.97 4.86
CA SER A 48 -10.12 10.57 4.99
C SER A 48 -11.63 10.40 5.19
N ARG A 49 -12.28 11.41 5.79
CA ARG A 49 -13.71 11.46 6.06
C ARG A 49 -14.52 12.22 5.01
N SER A 50 -13.87 12.76 3.99
CA SER A 50 -14.56 13.42 2.88
C SER A 50 -15.27 12.40 2.00
N CYS A 51 -16.46 12.75 1.50
CA CYS A 51 -17.14 11.95 0.49
C CYS A 51 -16.35 11.83 -0.82
N HIS A 52 -15.37 12.72 -1.02
CA HIS A 52 -14.47 12.71 -2.17
C HIS A 52 -13.28 11.77 -2.00
N ALA A 53 -13.02 11.24 -0.80
CA ALA A 53 -11.89 10.36 -0.56
C ALA A 53 -11.87 9.13 -1.48
N ARG A 54 -13.05 8.55 -1.70
CA ARG A 54 -13.26 7.40 -2.57
C ARG A 54 -12.92 7.67 -4.05
N LYS A 55 -12.81 8.94 -4.47
CA LYS A 55 -12.40 9.30 -5.84
C LYS A 55 -10.92 9.02 -6.09
N LEU A 56 -10.10 8.86 -5.05
CA LEU A 56 -8.69 8.50 -5.19
C LEU A 56 -8.48 7.00 -5.40
N ASP A 57 -9.42 6.16 -4.97
CA ASP A 57 -9.28 4.71 -5.07
C ASP A 57 -9.10 4.22 -6.52
N PRO A 58 -9.86 4.71 -7.53
CA PRO A 58 -9.62 4.34 -8.92
C PRO A 58 -8.23 4.71 -9.43
N ILE A 59 -7.68 5.85 -9.00
CA ILE A 59 -6.34 6.31 -9.41
C ILE A 59 -5.28 5.40 -8.79
N LEU A 60 -5.38 5.12 -7.48
CA LEU A 60 -4.44 4.23 -6.78
C LEU A 60 -4.52 2.77 -7.29
N ASN A 61 -5.72 2.31 -7.63
CA ASN A 61 -5.93 1.03 -8.30
C ASN A 61 -5.18 0.98 -9.64
N GLU A 62 -5.31 2.02 -10.47
CA GLU A 62 -4.60 2.07 -11.74
C GLU A 62 -3.08 2.11 -11.53
N THR A 63 -2.59 2.87 -10.56
CA THR A 63 -1.17 2.89 -10.17
C THR A 63 -0.68 1.49 -9.80
N CYS A 64 -1.40 0.75 -8.95
CA CYS A 64 -1.03 -0.63 -8.62
C CYS A 64 -1.04 -1.55 -9.83
N ARG A 65 -1.97 -1.37 -10.79
CA ARG A 65 -1.98 -2.16 -12.04
C ARG A 65 -0.78 -1.88 -12.90
N ILE A 66 -0.37 -0.62 -13.03
CA ILE A 66 0.84 -0.23 -13.76
C ILE A 66 2.09 -0.85 -13.12
N VAL A 67 2.20 -0.79 -11.78
CA VAL A 67 3.35 -1.34 -11.05
C VAL A 67 3.44 -2.86 -11.15
N THR A 68 2.30 -3.55 -11.00
CA THR A 68 2.24 -5.03 -11.02
C THR A 68 2.14 -5.62 -12.42
N GLY A 69 1.86 -4.81 -13.45
CA GLY A 69 1.54 -5.28 -14.80
C GLY A 69 0.19 -6.02 -14.89
N CYS A 70 -0.69 -5.86 -13.90
CA CYS A 70 -1.98 -6.55 -13.87
C CYS A 70 -2.98 -5.96 -14.87
N ILE A 71 -3.70 -6.84 -15.57
CA ILE A 71 -4.81 -6.45 -16.45
C ILE A 71 -6.04 -6.00 -15.64
N LYS A 72 -6.96 -5.27 -16.27
CA LYS A 72 -8.16 -4.71 -15.62
C LYS A 72 -9.11 -5.75 -15.00
N THR A 73 -9.08 -6.99 -15.49
CA THR A 73 -9.91 -8.10 -14.97
C THR A 73 -9.40 -8.64 -13.63
N THR A 74 -8.17 -8.32 -13.22
CA THR A 74 -7.66 -8.71 -11.90
C THR A 74 -8.50 -8.04 -10.80
N PRO A 75 -9.07 -8.81 -9.85
CA PRO A 75 -9.83 -8.27 -8.72
C PRO A 75 -9.02 -7.29 -7.89
N VAL A 76 -9.66 -6.24 -7.38
CA VAL A 76 -9.00 -5.16 -6.62
C VAL A 76 -8.35 -5.67 -5.33
N HIS A 77 -9.00 -6.57 -4.59
CA HIS A 77 -8.39 -7.12 -3.37
C HIS A 77 -7.05 -7.81 -3.70
N CYS A 78 -7.03 -8.67 -4.73
CA CYS A 78 -5.81 -9.37 -5.18
C CYS A 78 -4.73 -8.41 -5.69
N LEU A 79 -5.13 -7.31 -6.32
CA LEU A 79 -4.21 -6.31 -6.84
C LEU A 79 -3.32 -5.74 -5.73
N TYR A 80 -3.92 -5.42 -4.58
CA TYR A 80 -3.19 -4.86 -3.44
C TYR A 80 -2.22 -5.87 -2.83
N ALA A 81 -2.64 -7.14 -2.71
CA ALA A 81 -1.79 -8.22 -2.20
C ALA A 81 -0.60 -8.50 -3.13
N LEU A 82 -0.84 -8.57 -4.45
CA LEU A 82 0.21 -8.67 -5.47
C LEU A 82 1.15 -7.46 -5.44
N SER A 83 0.60 -6.27 -5.20
CA SER A 83 1.40 -5.07 -5.05
C SER A 83 2.09 -4.98 -3.70
N GLY A 84 1.83 -5.84 -2.71
CA GLY A 84 2.40 -5.75 -1.35
C GLY A 84 2.16 -4.38 -0.69
N ILE A 85 1.03 -3.73 -1.00
CA ILE A 85 0.61 -2.43 -0.46
C ILE A 85 -0.80 -2.62 0.07
N ALA A 86 -1.08 -2.13 1.29
CA ALA A 86 -2.40 -2.24 1.87
C ALA A 86 -3.44 -1.41 1.06
N PRO A 87 -4.72 -1.84 1.05
CA PRO A 87 -5.80 -1.10 0.40
C PRO A 87 -5.94 0.35 0.90
N PRO A 88 -6.29 1.33 0.03
CA PRO A 88 -6.33 2.75 0.37
C PRO A 88 -7.27 3.10 1.53
N ASP A 89 -8.40 2.43 1.65
CA ASP A 89 -9.32 2.58 2.77
C ASP A 89 -8.67 2.23 4.11
N ILE A 90 -7.93 1.13 4.16
CA ILE A 90 -7.19 0.69 5.36
C ILE A 90 -6.04 1.65 5.66
N CYS A 91 -5.21 1.97 4.66
CA CYS A 91 -4.13 2.95 4.83
C CYS A 91 -4.67 4.26 5.40
N ARG A 92 -5.80 4.74 4.84
CA ARG A 92 -6.38 6.00 5.27
C ARG A 92 -6.85 5.94 6.72
N ALA A 93 -7.58 4.89 7.08
CA ALA A 93 -8.09 4.72 8.44
C ALA A 93 -6.93 4.69 9.44
N VAL A 94 -5.88 3.90 9.17
CA VAL A 94 -4.75 3.75 10.10
C VAL A 94 -3.93 5.03 10.21
N ILE A 95 -3.63 5.73 9.11
CA ILE A 95 -2.90 7.00 9.18
C ILE A 95 -3.69 8.08 9.95
N THR A 96 -5.02 8.10 9.77
CA THR A 96 -5.91 9.00 10.53
C THR A 96 -5.83 8.68 12.04
N LYS A 97 -5.89 7.39 12.42
CA LYS A 97 -5.74 6.97 13.82
C LYS A 97 -4.36 7.26 14.38
N ALA A 98 -3.30 7.06 13.60
CA ALA A 98 -1.93 7.38 14.00
C ALA A 98 -1.74 8.88 14.27
N GLU A 99 -2.35 9.74 13.45
CA GLU A 99 -2.39 11.18 13.71
C GLU A 99 -3.14 11.51 15.00
N ARG A 100 -4.26 10.83 15.27
CA ARG A 100 -4.97 10.97 16.55
C ARG A 100 -4.12 10.54 17.74
N THR A 101 -3.36 9.46 17.62
CA THR A 101 -2.41 8.99 18.63
C THR A 101 -1.33 10.05 18.91
N LYS A 102 -0.80 10.71 17.88
CA LYS A 102 0.16 11.81 18.06
C LYS A 102 -0.46 12.98 18.82
N GLN A 103 -1.68 13.38 18.46
CA GLN A 103 -2.42 14.43 19.16
C GLN A 103 -2.65 14.09 20.64
N ALA A 104 -2.91 12.82 20.96
CA ALA A 104 -3.16 12.37 22.33
C ALA A 104 -1.87 12.27 23.16
N ASN A 105 -0.76 11.82 22.58
CA ASN A 105 0.43 11.42 23.34
C ASN A 105 1.61 12.41 23.25
N ASP A 106 1.70 13.22 22.19
CA ASP A 106 2.82 14.14 21.99
C ASP A 106 2.49 15.55 22.49
N ILE A 107 3.17 15.96 23.57
CA ILE A 107 3.01 17.28 24.19
C ILE A 107 3.41 18.42 23.24
N ARG A 108 4.29 18.16 22.27
CA ARG A 108 4.72 19.17 21.28
C ARG A 108 3.71 19.35 20.15
N HIS A 109 2.71 18.48 20.06
CA HIS A 109 1.71 18.55 19.02
C HIS A 109 0.81 19.77 19.23
N SER A 110 0.58 20.56 18.18
CA SER A 110 -0.19 21.81 18.27
C SER A 110 -1.65 21.61 18.72
N LEU A 111 -2.19 20.42 18.47
CA LEU A 111 -3.53 20.01 18.88
C LEU A 111 -3.54 19.11 20.13
N HIS A 112 -2.43 19.05 20.89
CA HIS A 112 -2.40 18.31 22.15
C HIS A 112 -3.39 18.90 23.16
N GLU A 113 -4.09 18.03 23.90
CA GLU A 113 -5.17 18.38 24.85
C GLU A 113 -6.35 19.17 24.24
N HIS A 114 -6.38 19.34 22.91
CA HIS A 114 -7.48 20.05 22.26
C HIS A 114 -8.76 19.22 22.33
N SER A 115 -9.84 19.85 22.79
CA SER A 115 -11.14 19.22 22.91
C SER A 115 -11.99 19.48 21.66
N ALA A 116 -12.84 18.52 21.29
CA ALA A 116 -13.77 18.69 20.20
C ALA A 116 -14.71 19.87 20.47
N ALA A 117 -14.90 20.74 19.47
CA ALA A 117 -15.95 21.74 19.53
C ALA A 117 -17.32 21.07 19.71
N GLN A 118 -18.23 21.73 20.43
CA GLN A 118 -19.60 21.23 20.58
C GLN A 118 -20.26 21.07 19.20
N LYS A 119 -20.88 19.91 18.98
CA LYS A 119 -21.60 19.63 17.74
C LYS A 119 -22.83 20.53 17.65
N TRP A 120 -22.82 21.44 16.69
CA TRP A 120 -23.99 22.27 16.38
C TRP A 120 -25.00 21.53 15.48
N LEU A 121 -24.52 20.61 14.64
CA LEU A 121 -25.32 19.78 13.75
C LEU A 121 -24.99 18.31 13.96
N SER A 122 -26.02 17.45 14.04
CA SER A 122 -25.87 16.00 14.22
C SER A 122 -25.10 15.32 13.08
N SER A 123 -25.19 15.89 11.87
CA SER A 123 -24.46 15.40 10.69
C SER A 123 -22.96 15.70 10.73
N ARG A 124 -22.51 16.64 11.58
CA ARG A 124 -21.09 17.00 11.67
C ARG A 124 -20.38 16.09 12.66
N SER A 125 -19.62 15.14 12.14
CA SER A 125 -18.65 14.34 12.88
C SER A 125 -17.29 15.06 12.90
N SER A 126 -16.85 15.54 14.06
CA SER A 126 -15.52 16.13 14.18
C SER A 126 -14.45 15.02 14.19
N PHE A 127 -13.23 15.36 13.77
CA PHE A 127 -12.12 14.42 13.77
C PHE A 127 -11.88 13.82 15.16
N LEU A 128 -11.88 14.65 16.21
CA LEU A 128 -11.58 14.25 17.58
C LEU A 128 -12.65 13.35 18.20
N ASP A 129 -13.88 13.43 17.71
CA ASP A 129 -15.04 12.66 18.21
C ASP A 129 -15.17 11.29 17.54
N THR A 130 -14.74 11.17 16.28
CA THR A 130 -14.93 9.94 15.49
C THR A 130 -13.66 9.11 15.34
N THR A 131 -12.48 9.72 15.46
CA THR A 131 -11.21 9.02 15.31
C THR A 131 -10.72 8.51 16.67
N GLU A 132 -10.56 7.19 16.75
CA GLU A 132 -9.97 6.51 17.90
C GLU A 132 -8.44 6.57 17.87
N VAL A 133 -7.84 6.46 19.04
CA VAL A 133 -6.39 6.30 19.20
C VAL A 133 -6.02 4.88 18.78
N LEU A 134 -4.84 4.74 18.18
CA LEU A 134 -4.27 3.45 17.83
C LEU A 134 -3.55 2.81 19.04
N GLU A 135 -3.91 1.57 19.35
CA GLU A 135 -3.29 0.78 20.44
C GLU A 135 -1.96 0.14 20.04
N THR A 136 -1.79 -0.18 18.75
CA THR A 136 -0.61 -0.85 18.18
C THR A 136 0.19 0.06 17.27
N THR A 137 1.29 -0.44 16.70
CA THR A 137 2.02 0.33 15.68
C THR A 137 1.17 0.50 14.41
N PRO A 138 1.33 1.60 13.65
CA PRO A 138 0.60 1.80 12.39
C PRO A 138 0.78 0.65 11.40
N THR A 139 1.97 0.04 11.35
CA THR A 139 2.25 -1.10 10.47
C THR A 139 1.47 -2.33 10.89
N ASP A 140 1.50 -2.69 12.18
CA ASP A 140 0.78 -3.87 12.68
C ASP A 140 -0.73 -3.70 12.52
N ALA A 141 -1.24 -2.49 12.78
CA ALA A 141 -2.65 -2.18 12.62
C ALA A 141 -3.11 -2.31 11.15
N ARG A 142 -2.29 -1.85 10.19
CA ARG A 142 -2.57 -2.00 8.76
C ARG A 142 -2.66 -3.48 8.38
N ILE A 143 -1.65 -4.27 8.76
CA ILE A 143 -1.59 -5.70 8.43
C ILE A 143 -2.77 -6.44 9.04
N THR A 144 -3.07 -6.18 10.32
CA THR A 144 -4.19 -6.81 11.04
C THR A 144 -5.52 -6.50 10.37
N GLU A 145 -5.80 -5.22 10.08
CA GLU A 145 -7.05 -4.83 9.44
C GLU A 145 -7.16 -5.39 8.00
N TRP A 146 -6.03 -5.44 7.30
CA TRP A 146 -5.99 -6.02 5.96
C TRP A 146 -6.24 -7.51 5.95
N GLN A 147 -5.66 -8.26 6.89
CA GLN A 147 -5.95 -9.68 7.07
C GLN A 147 -7.42 -9.91 7.42
N ASN A 148 -7.99 -9.09 8.31
CA ASN A 148 -9.41 -9.16 8.66
C ASN A 148 -10.32 -8.94 7.43
N GLN A 149 -10.03 -7.90 6.65
CA GLN A 149 -10.75 -7.62 5.40
C GLN A 149 -10.59 -8.76 4.40
N TRP A 150 -9.38 -9.30 4.25
CA TRP A 150 -9.07 -10.40 3.34
C TRP A 150 -9.81 -11.70 3.69
N ASN A 151 -9.85 -12.04 4.98
CA ASN A 151 -10.53 -13.23 5.48
C ASN A 151 -12.06 -13.12 5.30
N SER A 152 -12.62 -11.91 5.40
CA SER A 152 -14.04 -11.67 5.16
C SER A 152 -14.48 -12.01 3.72
N LEU A 153 -13.55 -11.97 2.75
CA LEU A 153 -13.79 -12.24 1.32
C LEU A 153 -13.68 -13.74 0.95
N SER A 154 -13.56 -14.62 1.95
CA SER A 154 -13.34 -16.08 1.95
C SER A 154 -13.44 -16.80 0.59
N ARG A 155 -14.60 -16.81 -0.08
CA ARG A 155 -14.79 -17.60 -1.33
C ARG A 155 -13.87 -17.19 -2.49
N GLN A 156 -13.47 -15.92 -2.58
CA GLN A 156 -12.61 -15.44 -3.67
C GLN A 156 -11.13 -15.51 -3.29
N THR A 157 -10.81 -15.34 -2.01
CA THR A 157 -9.43 -15.24 -1.53
C THR A 157 -8.76 -16.59 -1.33
N THR A 158 -9.50 -17.68 -1.05
CA THR A 158 -8.94 -19.03 -0.88
C THR A 158 -8.11 -19.49 -2.08
N GLN A 159 -8.60 -19.26 -3.31
CA GLN A 159 -7.88 -19.64 -4.53
C GLN A 159 -6.53 -18.93 -4.67
N TRP A 160 -6.41 -17.70 -4.17
CA TRP A 160 -5.18 -16.92 -4.26
C TRP A 160 -4.22 -17.22 -3.11
N MET A 161 -4.74 -17.56 -1.93
CA MET A 161 -3.94 -18.08 -0.82
C MET A 161 -3.26 -19.41 -1.19
N GLU A 162 -3.97 -20.30 -1.89
CA GLU A 162 -3.38 -21.55 -2.44
C GLU A 162 -2.22 -21.29 -3.42
N ARG A 163 -2.20 -20.10 -4.05
CA ARG A 163 -1.12 -19.65 -4.93
C ARG A 163 -0.01 -18.89 -4.21
N GLY A 164 -0.04 -18.84 -2.88
CA GLY A 164 0.95 -18.16 -2.04
C GLY A 164 0.80 -16.63 -1.99
N ILE A 165 -0.34 -16.07 -2.42
CA ILE A 165 -0.60 -14.63 -2.32
C ILE A 165 -1.31 -14.33 -1.01
N THR A 166 -0.64 -13.59 -0.14
CA THR A 166 -1.14 -13.20 1.18
C THR A 166 -1.17 -11.68 1.33
N PRO A 167 -2.09 -11.14 2.15
CA PRO A 167 -2.10 -9.73 2.54
C PRO A 167 -0.91 -9.47 3.47
N ASP A 168 0.23 -9.14 2.87
CA ASP A 168 1.45 -8.78 3.58
C ASP A 168 2.07 -7.51 3.00
N GLU A 169 2.67 -6.71 3.86
CA GLU A 169 3.23 -5.43 3.51
C GLU A 169 4.70 -5.57 3.11
N CYS A 170 5.01 -5.25 1.85
CA CYS A 170 6.37 -5.34 1.31
C CYS A 170 6.86 -3.94 0.92
N LEU A 171 7.11 -3.09 1.92
CA LEU A 171 7.70 -1.77 1.70
C LEU A 171 9.22 -1.88 1.53
N PRO A 172 9.84 -1.11 0.63
CA PRO A 172 11.30 -1.09 0.51
C PRO A 172 11.90 -0.55 1.81
N THR A 173 12.64 -1.37 2.53
CA THR A 173 13.46 -0.91 3.66
C THR A 173 14.54 -0.01 3.08
N GLY A 174 14.74 1.18 3.65
CA GLY A 174 15.78 2.11 3.20
C GLY A 174 17.22 1.57 3.25
N GLN A 175 17.41 0.33 3.71
CA GLN A 175 18.69 -0.38 3.74
C GLN A 175 18.96 -1.25 2.50
N ASP A 176 17.95 -1.52 1.66
CA ASP A 176 18.07 -2.36 0.46
C ASP A 176 18.15 -1.54 -0.84
N GLN A 177 18.37 -0.22 -0.76
CA GLN A 177 18.66 0.59 -1.94
C GLN A 177 20.16 0.47 -2.30
N PRO A 178 20.51 0.22 -3.59
CA PRO A 178 21.89 0.09 -4.04
C PRO A 178 22.70 1.39 -3.89
#